data_AF-A0A210PHD0-F1
#
_entry.id   AF-A0A210PHD0-F1
#
_cell.length_a   1.000
_cell.length_b   1.000
_cell.length_c   1.000
_cell.angle_alpha   90.00
_cell.angle_beta   90.00
_cell.angle_gamma   90.00
#
_symmetry.space_group_name_H-M   'P 1'
#
loop_
_entity.id
_entity.type
_entity.pdbx_description
1 polymer ?
#
loop_
_entity_poly.entity_id
_entity_poly.type
_entity_poly.pdbx_seq_one_letter_code
_entity_poly.pdbx_strand_id
1 'polypeptide(L)'
;MDAISGDLSYITLHPGFDAVCLNIYVLQTAYLTFRQYHGQLTNDENKRHRYIAYRQIVEWCWVWLGRHVRVRLPACAVTCIRNAFPALDGQNNDFKFE
;
A
#
# COMPACT_ATOMS: atom_id res chain seq x y z
N MET A 1 -21.89 6.68 29.65
CA MET A 1 -21.41 5.63 28.72
C MET A 1 -20.30 6.28 27.95
N ASP A 2 -19.10 6.10 28.49
CA ASP A 2 -17.97 6.96 28.22
C ASP A 2 -17.45 6.74 26.81
N ALA A 3 -17.29 7.84 26.09
CA ALA A 3 -16.61 7.87 24.81
C ALA A 3 -15.20 7.31 25.02
N ILE A 4 -14.89 6.20 24.35
CA ILE A 4 -13.51 5.75 24.20
C ILE A 4 -12.84 6.78 23.29
N SER A 5 -12.34 7.86 23.89
CA SER A 5 -11.36 8.78 23.31
C SER A 5 -10.00 8.09 23.25
N GLY A 6 -9.93 6.97 22.53
CA GLY A 6 -8.69 6.43 22.01
C GLY A 6 -8.46 7.13 20.69
N ASP A 7 -7.45 7.99 20.64
CA ASP A 7 -7.03 8.71 19.44
C ASP A 7 -6.86 7.71 18.29
N LEU A 8 -7.86 7.64 17.40
CA LEU A 8 -7.84 6.75 16.24
C LEU A 8 -6.89 7.40 15.24
N SER A 9 -5.59 7.24 15.50
CA SER A 9 -4.54 7.74 14.62
C SER A 9 -4.61 6.97 13.31
N TYR A 10 -5.39 7.49 12.38
CA TYR A 10 -5.43 6.98 11.02
C TYR A 10 -4.01 7.07 10.48
N ILE A 11 -3.41 5.94 10.10
CA ILE A 11 -2.08 5.89 9.48
C ILE A 11 -1.96 6.86 8.28
N THR A 12 -3.08 7.16 7.64
CA THR A 12 -3.21 8.10 6.52
C THR A 12 -3.04 9.57 6.93
N LEU A 13 -3.14 9.93 8.22
CA LEU A 13 -2.87 11.27 8.72
C LEU A 13 -1.39 11.48 9.05
N HIS A 14 -0.60 10.40 9.12
CA HIS A 14 0.83 10.53 9.36
C HIS A 14 1.49 11.17 8.13
N PRO A 15 2.33 12.21 8.28
CA PRO A 15 2.93 12.92 7.14
C PRO A 15 3.78 12.00 6.24
N GLY A 16 4.35 10.94 6.83
CA GLY A 16 5.05 9.89 6.11
C GLY A 16 4.17 9.05 5.17
N PHE A 17 2.86 8.98 5.39
CA PHE A 17 1.98 8.16 4.54
C PHE A 17 1.94 8.68 3.10
N ASP A 18 1.75 9.99 2.91
CA ASP A 18 1.74 10.58 1.57
C ASP A 18 3.09 10.42 0.89
N ALA A 19 4.17 10.67 1.64
CA ALA A 19 5.53 10.55 1.13
C ALA A 19 5.89 9.11 0.70
N VAL A 20 5.46 8.11 1.46
CA VAL A 20 5.85 6.70 1.24
C VAL A 20 4.88 5.97 0.31
N CYS A 21 3.58 6.24 0.43
CA CYS A 21 2.53 5.44 -0.22
C CYS A 21 1.88 6.14 -1.41
N LEU A 22 1.92 7.48 -1.50
CA LEU A 22 1.22 8.23 -2.56
C LEU A 22 2.16 9.02 -3.50
N ASN A 23 3.40 9.29 -3.09
CA ASN A 23 4.36 9.99 -3.94
C ASN A 23 4.85 9.11 -5.10
N ILE A 24 4.50 9.48 -6.32
CA ILE A 24 4.80 8.71 -7.53
C ILE A 24 6.30 8.47 -7.70
N TYR A 25 7.15 9.46 -7.42
CA TYR A 25 8.60 9.32 -7.59
C TYR A 25 9.19 8.31 -6.60
N VAL A 26 8.68 8.29 -5.36
CA VAL A 26 9.06 7.29 -4.35
C VAL A 26 8.58 5.89 -4.77
N LEU A 27 7.36 5.77 -5.27
CA LEU A 27 6.85 4.48 -5.76
C LEU A 27 7.60 3.98 -6.99
N GLN A 28 8.07 4.87 -7.87
CA GLN A 28 8.88 4.51 -9.03
C GLN A 28 10.26 3.99 -8.61
N THR A 29 10.94 4.66 -7.68
CA THR A 29 12.25 4.19 -7.18
C THR A 29 12.11 2.88 -6.44
N ALA A 30 11.11 2.73 -5.57
CA ALA A 30 10.80 1.47 -4.89
C ALA A 30 10.47 0.34 -5.89
N TYR A 31 9.77 0.64 -6.98
CA TYR A 31 9.52 -0.33 -8.05
C TYR A 31 10.79 -0.79 -8.76
N LEU A 32 11.75 0.10 -8.99
CA LEU A 32 13.02 -0.28 -9.64
C LEU A 32 13.77 -1.32 -8.79
N THR A 33 13.84 -1.09 -7.47
CA THR A 33 14.40 -2.07 -6.53
C THR A 33 13.61 -3.37 -6.53
N PHE A 34 12.28 -3.30 -6.44
CA PHE A 34 11.42 -4.50 -6.52
C PHE A 34 11.69 -5.31 -7.80
N ARG A 35 11.76 -4.63 -8.96
CA ARG A 35 11.96 -5.25 -10.26
C ARG A 35 13.30 -5.96 -10.38
N GLN A 36 14.35 -5.46 -9.71
CA GLN A 36 15.65 -6.10 -9.70
C GLN A 36 15.63 -7.48 -9.03
N TYR A 37 14.85 -7.64 -7.96
CA TYR A 37 14.78 -8.91 -7.20
C TYR A 37 13.65 -9.84 -7.67
N HIS A 38 12.57 -9.29 -8.22
CA HIS A 38 11.34 -10.04 -8.52
C HIS A 38 10.93 -10.03 -10.00
N GLY A 39 11.61 -9.26 -10.85
CA GLY A 39 11.24 -9.08 -12.25
C GLY A 39 10.09 -8.11 -12.45
N GLN A 40 9.59 -8.03 -13.69
CA GLN A 40 8.54 -7.11 -14.07
C GLN A 40 7.17 -7.55 -13.52
N LEU A 41 6.46 -6.62 -12.88
CA LEU A 41 5.16 -6.90 -12.27
C LEU A 41 4.00 -6.85 -13.29
N THR A 42 3.85 -5.71 -13.97
CA THR A 42 2.77 -5.45 -14.93
C THR A 42 3.10 -4.21 -15.76
N ASN A 43 2.46 -4.06 -16.92
CA ASN A 43 2.54 -2.85 -17.75
C ASN A 43 1.53 -1.76 -17.32
N ASP A 44 0.56 -2.10 -16.46
CA ASP A 44 -0.38 -1.12 -15.89
C ASP A 44 0.32 -0.31 -14.77
N GLU A 45 0.50 0.99 -15.02
CA GLU A 45 1.13 1.93 -14.09
C GLU A 45 0.40 2.03 -12.76
N ASN A 46 -0.92 2.20 -12.77
CA ASN A 46 -1.69 2.35 -11.54
C ASN A 46 -1.70 1.05 -10.73
N LYS A 47 -1.84 -0.11 -11.39
CA LYS A 47 -1.76 -1.41 -10.71
C LYS A 47 -0.39 -1.62 -10.05
N ARG A 48 0.68 -1.20 -10.72
CA ARG A 48 2.03 -1.22 -10.18
C ARG A 48 2.18 -0.28 -8.99
N HIS A 49 1.72 0.96 -9.09
CA HIS A 49 1.76 1.92 -7.98
C HIS A 49 0.98 1.42 -6.76
N ARG A 50 -0.24 0.89 -6.94
CA ARG A 50 -1.00 0.26 -5.85
C ARG A 50 -0.21 -0.86 -5.18
N TYR A 51 0.33 -1.79 -5.97
CA TYR A 51 1.07 -2.92 -5.43
C TYR A 51 2.29 -2.49 -4.61
N ILE A 52 3.07 -1.54 -5.12
CA ILE A 52 4.26 -1.03 -4.43
C ILE A 52 3.87 -0.22 -3.19
N ALA A 53 2.81 0.60 -3.24
CA ALA A 53 2.30 1.32 -2.08
C ALA A 53 1.85 0.37 -0.96
N TYR A 54 1.14 -0.72 -1.30
CA TYR A 54 0.79 -1.77 -0.33
C TYR A 54 2.03 -2.42 0.28
N ARG A 55 3.07 -2.66 -0.52
CA ARG A 55 4.32 -3.24 -0.02
C ARG A 55 5.07 -2.26 0.88
N GLN A 56 5.10 -0.99 0.54
CA GLN A 56 5.78 0.06 1.31
C GLN A 56 5.14 0.29 2.68
N ILE A 57 3.80 0.34 2.80
CA ILE A 57 3.17 0.44 4.12
C ILE A 57 3.45 -0.79 4.98
N VAL A 58 3.55 -1.96 4.36
CA VAL A 58 3.91 -3.21 5.05
C VAL A 58 5.35 -3.17 5.55
N GLU A 59 6.29 -2.79 4.69
CA GLU A 59 7.70 -2.63 5.07
C GLU A 59 7.87 -1.54 6.13
N TRP A 60 7.09 -0.46 6.06
CA TRP A 60 7.21 0.62 7.03
C TRP A 60 6.70 0.22 8.42
N CYS A 61 5.60 -0.52 8.50
CA CYS A 61 5.04 -0.95 9.79
C CYS A 61 5.76 -2.17 10.40
N TRP A 62 6.29 -3.09 9.59
CA TRP A 62 6.85 -4.35 10.06
C TRP A 62 8.31 -4.62 9.67
N VAL A 63 8.95 -3.69 8.93
CA VAL A 63 10.31 -3.79 8.37
C VAL A 63 10.44 -4.92 7.35
N TRP A 64 10.23 -6.16 7.78
CA TRP A 64 10.30 -7.34 6.94
C TRP A 64 9.20 -8.33 7.29
N LEU A 65 8.44 -8.74 6.27
CA LEU A 65 7.54 -9.87 6.36
C LEU A 65 8.13 -11.05 5.60
N GLY A 66 8.34 -12.16 6.32
CA GLY A 66 8.82 -13.41 5.74
C GLY A 66 7.87 -13.95 4.67
N ARG A 67 8.40 -14.84 3.82
CA ARG A 67 7.61 -15.52 2.79
C ARG A 67 6.44 -16.25 3.47
N HIS A 68 5.23 -16.11 2.91
CA HIS A 68 3.96 -16.66 3.43
C HIS A 68 3.33 -15.97 4.64
N VAL A 69 3.99 -14.97 5.24
CA VAL A 69 3.32 -14.17 6.27
C VAL A 69 2.49 -13.08 5.58
N ARG A 70 1.18 -13.07 5.85
CA ARG A 70 0.21 -12.14 5.27
C ARG A 70 -0.38 -11.28 6.38
N VAL A 71 -0.36 -9.97 6.19
CA VAL A 71 -0.99 -9.00 7.10
C VAL A 71 -2.14 -8.30 6.39
N ARG A 72 -3.24 -8.11 7.10
CA ARG A 72 -4.36 -7.30 6.61
C ARG A 72 -3.99 -5.82 6.75
N LEU A 73 -4.07 -5.08 5.66
CA LEU A 73 -3.84 -3.63 5.68
C LEU A 73 -5.04 -2.90 6.30
N PRO A 74 -4.81 -1.74 6.96
CA PRO A 74 -5.88 -0.86 7.39
C PRO A 74 -6.76 -0.46 6.19
N ALA A 75 -8.08 -0.57 6.35
CA ALA A 75 -9.03 -0.26 5.28
C ALA A 75 -8.90 1.20 4.79
N CYS A 76 -8.63 2.14 5.70
CA CYS A 76 -8.40 3.54 5.36
C CYS A 76 -7.21 3.72 4.40
N ALA A 77 -6.08 3.07 4.68
CA ALA A 77 -4.90 3.11 3.82
C ALA A 77 -5.18 2.51 2.44
N VAL A 78 -5.87 1.36 2.40
CA VAL A 78 -6.26 0.71 1.14
C VAL A 78 -7.14 1.62 0.30
N THR A 79 -8.15 2.24 0.90
CA THR A 79 -9.04 3.19 0.21
C THR A 79 -8.27 4.39 -0.32
N CYS A 80 -7.41 5.02 0.48
CA CYS A 80 -6.58 6.15 0.01
C CYS A 80 -5.70 5.76 -1.18
N ILE A 81 -5.02 4.61 -1.12
CA ILE A 81 -4.16 4.12 -2.22
C ILE A 81 -4.98 3.83 -3.48
N ARG A 82 -6.16 3.22 -3.35
CA ARG A 82 -7.06 2.93 -4.48
C ARG A 82 -7.60 4.21 -5.13
N ASN A 83 -7.89 5.23 -4.34
CA ASN A 83 -8.35 6.53 -4.84
C ASN A 83 -7.23 7.27 -5.57
N ALA A 84 -5.99 7.22 -5.05
CA ALA A 84 -4.84 7.85 -5.69
C ALA A 84 -4.44 7.16 -7.00
N PHE A 85 -4.60 5.83 -7.07
CA PHE A 85 -4.24 5.03 -8.23
C PHE A 85 -5.44 4.15 -8.64
N PRO A 86 -6.39 4.66 -9.45
CA PRO A 86 -7.60 3.92 -9.81
C PRO A 86 -7.32 2.75 -10.75
N ALA A 87 -8.11 1.68 -10.64
CA ALA A 87 -8.10 0.57 -11.61
C ALA A 87 -8.84 1.00 -12.88
N LEU A 88 -8.36 0.57 -14.06
CA LEU A 88 -8.96 0.90 -15.35
C LEU A 88 -10.45 0.52 -15.42
N ASP A 89 -10.83 -0.58 -14.77
CA ASP A 89 -12.19 -1.14 -14.86
C ASP A 89 -13.05 -0.84 -13.61
N GLY A 90 -12.55 -0.01 -12.67
CA GLY A 90 -13.21 0.24 -11.38
C GLY A 90 -13.25 -0.97 -10.42
N GLN A 91 -12.92 -2.18 -10.89
CA GLN A 91 -12.81 -3.38 -10.07
C GLN A 91 -11.46 -3.40 -9.34
N ASN A 92 -11.50 -3.08 -8.05
CA ASN A 92 -10.40 -3.37 -7.16
C ASN A 92 -10.51 -4.84 -6.74
N ASN A 93 -9.80 -5.74 -7.42
CA ASN A 93 -9.72 -7.13 -6.99
C ASN A 93 -9.12 -7.16 -5.58
N ASP A 94 -9.95 -7.47 -4.58
CA ASP A 94 -9.48 -7.70 -3.23
C ASP A 94 -8.56 -8.92 -3.23
N PHE A 95 -7.48 -8.86 -2.45
CA PHE A 95 -6.57 -9.98 -2.29
C PHE A 95 -7.33 -11.15 -1.65
N LYS A 96 -7.39 -12.29 -2.35
CA LYS A 96 -7.97 -13.52 -1.82
C LYS A 96 -6.97 -14.22 -0.91
N PHE A 97 -7.44 -14.66 0.26
CA PHE A 97 -6.73 -15.62 1.10
C PHE A 97 -7.00 -17.01 0.51
N GLU A 98 -6.01 -17.60 -0.14
CA GLU A 98 -5.97 -19.04 -0.42
C GLU A 98 -5.14 -19.74 0.65
#